data_AF-A0A920N7K0-F1
#
_entry.id   AF-A0A920N7K0-F1
#
_cell.length_a   1.000
_cell.length_b   1.000
_cell.length_c   1.000
_cell.angle_alpha   90.00
_cell.angle_beta   90.00
_cell.angle_gamma   90.00
#
_symmetry.space_group_name_H-M   'P 1'
#
loop_
_entity.id
_entity.type
_entity.pdbx_description
1 polymer ?
#
loop_
_entity_poly.entity_id
_entity_poly.type
_entity_poly.pdbx_seq_one_letter_code
_entity_poly.pdbx_strand_id
1 'polypeptide(L)'
;MIVSWEWLGQYVALEMPLEDLTTRLTMSGLNLEGTDTVDSDTAIDLEVTSNRPDCLGHLGVAREVSVLYDLPLKSPDPQPPCITPQVSETASVEITCPELCPRYTARLIRASPLGPAPTGSSGDSPPSASFRSTTSSTSPTTC
;
A
#
# COMPACT_ATOMS: atom_id res chain seq x y z
N MET A 1 -0.60 -6.94 -12.54
CA MET A 1 -0.22 -6.31 -11.26
C MET A 1 1.05 -6.97 -10.81
N ILE A 2 2.09 -6.17 -10.56
CA ILE A 2 3.39 -6.70 -10.20
C ILE A 2 3.53 -6.77 -8.67
N VAL A 3 3.90 -7.95 -8.17
CA VAL A 3 4.10 -8.24 -6.75
C VAL A 3 5.50 -8.79 -6.55
N SER A 4 6.19 -8.28 -5.53
CA SER A 4 7.56 -8.69 -5.18
C SER A 4 7.53 -9.93 -4.29
N TRP A 5 8.37 -10.92 -4.60
CA TRP A 5 8.54 -12.12 -3.79
C TRP A 5 9.06 -11.78 -2.40
N GLU A 6 10.10 -10.95 -2.30
CA GLU A 6 10.64 -10.52 -1.01
C GLU A 6 9.60 -9.79 -0.15
N TRP A 7 8.79 -8.90 -0.74
CA TRP A 7 7.73 -8.20 -0.01
C TRP A 7 6.62 -9.14 0.44
N LEU A 8 6.21 -10.10 -0.39
CA LEU A 8 5.27 -11.14 0.04
C LEU A 8 5.82 -11.91 1.25
N GLY A 9 7.12 -12.22 1.24
CA GLY A 9 7.84 -12.87 2.34
C GLY A 9 7.79 -12.10 3.67
N GLN A 10 7.54 -10.78 3.64
CA GLN A 10 7.36 -9.98 4.87
C GLN A 10 6.00 -10.24 5.55
N TYR A 11 5.00 -10.69 4.80
CA TYR A 11 3.64 -10.92 5.25
C TYR A 11 3.33 -12.41 5.49
N VAL A 12 3.93 -13.32 4.73
CA VAL A 12 3.69 -14.77 4.82
C VAL A 12 4.98 -15.54 4.57
N ALA A 13 5.19 -16.66 5.27
CA ALA A 13 6.37 -17.49 5.10
C ALA A 13 6.33 -18.25 3.77
N LEU A 14 7.18 -17.86 2.82
CA LEU A 14 7.24 -18.47 1.49
C LEU A 14 8.23 -19.64 1.46
N GLU A 15 7.81 -20.79 1.96
CA GLU A 15 8.63 -22.01 2.00
C GLU A 15 8.48 -22.90 0.75
N MET A 16 7.47 -22.64 -0.06
CA MET A 16 7.19 -23.35 -1.30
C MET A 16 8.01 -22.79 -2.48
N PRO A 17 8.26 -23.61 -3.52
CA PRO A 17 8.81 -23.12 -4.78
C PRO A 17 7.92 -22.05 -5.44
N LEU A 18 8.54 -21.12 -6.18
CA LEU A 18 7.84 -20.08 -6.93
C LEU A 18 6.78 -20.65 -7.89
N GLU A 19 7.12 -21.71 -8.61
CA GLU A 19 6.24 -22.38 -9.58
C GLU A 19 4.96 -22.94 -8.92
N ASP A 20 5.09 -23.55 -7.73
CA ASP A 20 3.95 -24.06 -6.98
C ASP A 20 3.03 -22.92 -6.52
N LEU A 21 3.62 -21.80 -6.06
CA LEU A 21 2.88 -20.63 -5.64
C LEU A 21 2.11 -20.00 -6.80
N THR A 22 2.74 -19.75 -7.93
CA THR A 22 2.09 -19.12 -9.08
C THR A 22 1.03 -20.03 -9.71
N THR A 23 1.25 -21.34 -9.70
CA THR A 23 0.25 -22.32 -10.13
C THR A 23 -1.00 -22.25 -9.25
N ARG A 24 -0.85 -22.24 -7.92
CA ARG A 24 -2.00 -22.16 -7.01
C ARG A 24 -2.74 -20.82 -7.08
N LEU A 25 -2.02 -19.71 -7.23
CA LEU A 25 -2.64 -18.41 -7.45
C LEU A 25 -3.46 -18.36 -8.75
N THR A 26 -2.93 -18.96 -9.82
CA THR A 26 -3.68 -19.11 -11.08
C THR A 26 -4.96 -19.93 -10.86
N MET A 27 -4.87 -21.04 -10.12
CA MET A 27 -6.03 -21.86 -9.77
C MET A 27 -7.05 -21.14 -8.86
N SER A 28 -6.65 -20.10 -8.13
CA SER A 28 -7.52 -19.27 -7.29
C SER A 28 -8.11 -18.06 -8.02
N GLY A 29 -7.77 -17.88 -9.30
CA GLY A 29 -8.29 -16.83 -10.18
C GLY A 29 -7.38 -15.60 -10.33
N LEU A 30 -6.12 -15.70 -9.93
CA LEU A 30 -5.07 -14.71 -10.17
C LEU A 30 -4.15 -15.22 -11.28
N ASN A 31 -4.45 -14.91 -12.53
CA ASN A 31 -3.71 -15.45 -13.67
C ASN A 31 -2.27 -14.93 -13.66
N LEU A 32 -1.31 -15.82 -13.89
CA LEU A 32 0.08 -15.43 -14.08
C LEU A 32 0.30 -14.92 -15.51
N GLU A 33 0.73 -13.67 -15.64
CA GLU A 33 1.19 -13.10 -16.91
C GLU A 33 2.69 -13.39 -17.13
N GLY A 34 3.48 -13.36 -16.07
CA GLY A 34 4.90 -13.66 -16.14
C GLY A 34 5.64 -13.49 -14.82
N THR A 35 6.93 -13.81 -14.85
CA THR A 35 7.86 -13.57 -13.75
C THR A 35 9.15 -13.00 -14.29
N ASP A 36 9.62 -11.92 -13.70
CA ASP A 36 10.87 -11.25 -14.06
C ASP A 36 11.78 -11.13 -12.83
N THR A 37 13.09 -11.12 -13.05
CA THR A 37 14.06 -10.82 -12.00
C THR A 37 14.45 -9.35 -12.05
N VAL A 38 14.28 -8.63 -10.95
CA VAL A 38 14.61 -7.19 -10.82
C VAL A 38 15.51 -7.01 -9.61
N ASP A 39 16.75 -6.56 -9.83
CA ASP A 39 17.72 -6.26 -8.76
C ASP A 39 17.92 -7.36 -7.70
N SER A 40 17.81 -8.63 -8.09
CA SER A 40 17.87 -9.86 -7.26
C SER A 40 16.58 -10.29 -6.58
N ASP A 41 15.49 -9.53 -6.73
CA ASP A 41 14.15 -9.93 -6.32
C ASP A 41 13.37 -10.53 -7.51
N THR A 42 12.34 -11.32 -7.21
CA THR A 42 11.42 -11.87 -8.21
C THR A 42 10.14 -11.05 -8.24
N ALA A 43 9.88 -10.42 -9.39
CA ALA A 43 8.64 -9.75 -9.70
C ALA A 43 7.67 -10.75 -10.34
N ILE A 44 6.50 -10.96 -9.72
CA ILE A 44 5.42 -11.79 -10.23
C ILE A 44 4.35 -10.87 -10.80
N ASP A 45 4.06 -10.98 -12.10
CA ASP A 45 2.98 -10.24 -12.73
C ASP A 45 1.69 -11.09 -12.76
N LEU A 46 0.68 -10.61 -12.03
CA LEU A 46 -0.61 -11.24 -11.86
C LEU A 46 -1.71 -10.39 -12.51
N GLU A 47 -2.48 -10.97 -13.42
CA GLU A 47 -3.72 -10.36 -13.89
C GLU A 47 -4.82 -10.51 -12.82
N VAL A 48 -5.27 -9.39 -12.28
CA VAL A 48 -6.35 -9.35 -11.27
C VAL A 48 -7.63 -8.88 -11.94
N THR A 49 -8.68 -9.70 -11.83
CA THR A 49 -10.00 -9.38 -12.39
C THR A 49 -10.69 -8.25 -11.60
N SER A 50 -11.55 -7.47 -12.26
CA SER A 50 -12.18 -6.26 -11.68
C SER A 50 -13.02 -6.50 -10.42
N ASN A 51 -13.42 -7.76 -10.14
CA ASN A 51 -14.22 -8.13 -8.97
C ASN A 51 -13.37 -8.51 -7.74
N ARG A 52 -12.03 -8.50 -7.84
CA ARG A 52 -11.09 -8.83 -6.75
C ARG A 52 -10.20 -7.62 -6.36
N PRO A 53 -10.79 -6.49 -5.94
CA PRO A 53 -10.00 -5.32 -5.52
C PRO A 53 -9.16 -5.60 -4.27
N ASP A 54 -9.50 -6.64 -3.50
CA ASP A 54 -8.74 -7.11 -2.36
C ASP A 54 -7.33 -7.56 -2.73
N CYS A 55 -7.11 -8.06 -3.96
CA CYS A 55 -5.81 -8.52 -4.47
C CYS A 55 -5.04 -7.45 -5.25
N LEU A 56 -5.47 -6.18 -5.25
CA LEU A 56 -4.76 -5.07 -5.90
C LEU A 56 -3.59 -4.51 -5.07
N GLY A 57 -2.93 -5.35 -4.27
CA GLY A 57 -1.71 -5.02 -3.56
C GLY A 57 -1.09 -6.22 -2.85
N HIS A 58 0.16 -6.08 -2.39
CA HIS A 58 0.92 -7.18 -1.78
C HIS A 58 0.22 -7.80 -0.57
N LEU A 59 -0.42 -7.01 0.29
CA LEU A 59 -1.14 -7.56 1.45
C LEU A 59 -2.35 -8.41 1.03
N GLY A 60 -3.00 -8.05 -0.07
CA GLY A 60 -4.09 -8.82 -0.67
C GLY A 60 -3.64 -10.16 -1.18
N VAL A 61 -2.58 -10.15 -1.99
CA VAL A 61 -1.99 -11.38 -2.52
C VAL A 61 -1.41 -12.25 -1.40
N ALA A 62 -0.77 -11.65 -0.39
CA ALA A 62 -0.30 -12.38 0.79
C ALA A 62 -1.44 -13.03 1.60
N ARG A 63 -2.61 -12.38 1.69
CA ARG A 63 -3.82 -12.99 2.28
C ARG A 63 -4.28 -14.20 1.48
N GLU A 64 -4.30 -14.11 0.17
CA GLU A 64 -4.65 -15.23 -0.70
C GLU A 64 -3.66 -16.40 -0.50
N VAL A 65 -2.35 -16.13 -0.53
CA VAL A 65 -1.30 -17.13 -0.28
C VAL A 65 -1.46 -17.77 1.10
N SER A 66 -1.71 -16.96 2.14
CA SER A 66 -1.96 -17.44 3.51
C SER A 66 -3.12 -18.44 3.56
N VAL A 67 -4.22 -18.18 2.85
CA VAL A 67 -5.36 -19.10 2.78
C VAL A 67 -5.05 -20.35 1.96
N LEU A 68 -4.37 -20.23 0.81
CA LEU A 68 -4.05 -21.37 -0.07
C LEU A 68 -3.10 -22.39 0.54
N TYR A 69 -2.30 -21.97 1.52
CA TYR A 69 -1.28 -22.79 2.18
C TYR A 69 -1.53 -23.00 3.68
N ASP A 70 -2.64 -22.48 4.23
CA ASP A 70 -2.95 -22.52 5.66
C ASP A 70 -1.80 -21.97 6.54
N LEU A 71 -1.25 -20.84 6.12
CA LEU A 71 -0.11 -20.19 6.77
C LEU A 71 -0.54 -18.95 7.55
N PRO A 72 0.13 -18.61 8.67
CA PRO A 72 -0.16 -17.39 9.40
C PRO A 72 0.18 -16.15 8.56
N LEU A 73 -0.74 -15.19 8.53
CA LEU A 73 -0.53 -13.89 7.92
C LEU A 73 -0.05 -12.87 8.97
N LYS A 74 1.07 -12.22 8.68
CA LYS A 74 1.59 -11.08 9.43
C LYS A 74 1.07 -9.78 8.82
N SER A 75 -0.08 -9.30 9.27
CA SER A 75 -0.61 -7.99 8.85
C SER A 75 0.00 -6.84 9.67
N PRO A 76 0.28 -5.68 9.04
CA PRO A 76 0.71 -4.50 9.77
C PRO A 76 -0.45 -3.92 10.60
N ASP A 77 -0.12 -3.31 11.73
CA ASP A 77 -1.12 -2.60 12.56
C ASP A 77 -1.67 -1.38 11.78
N PRO A 78 -2.99 -1.30 11.54
CA PRO A 78 -3.60 -0.16 10.85
C PRO A 78 -3.64 1.13 11.69
N GLN A 79 -3.20 1.10 12.95
CA GLN A 79 -3.18 2.24 13.87
C GLN A 79 -1.76 2.76 14.10
N PRO A 80 -1.16 3.53 13.16
CA PRO A 80 0.13 4.15 13.42
C PRO A 80 0.01 5.18 14.54
N PRO A 81 1.10 5.39 15.31
CA PRO A 81 1.08 6.24 16.49
C PRO A 81 0.75 7.69 16.15
N CYS A 82 0.02 8.34 17.05
CA CYS A 82 -0.24 9.78 16.99
C CYS A 82 1.01 10.57 17.38
N ILE A 83 1.29 11.66 16.66
CA ILE A 83 2.39 12.58 16.97
C ILE A 83 1.85 14.00 17.15
N THR A 84 2.54 14.81 17.94
CA THR A 84 2.23 16.23 18.13
C THR A 84 2.99 17.11 17.12
N PRO A 85 2.52 18.34 16.82
CA PRO A 85 1.22 18.93 17.18
C PRO A 85 0.05 18.28 16.42
N GLN A 86 -1.17 18.53 16.87
CA GLN A 86 -2.40 18.04 16.23
C GLN A 86 -2.47 18.46 14.76
N VAL A 87 -3.06 17.63 13.91
CA VAL A 87 -3.17 17.95 12.48
C VAL A 87 -3.94 19.25 12.23
N SER A 88 -4.93 19.59 13.06
CA SER A 88 -5.72 20.83 12.97
C SER A 88 -4.89 22.11 13.10
N GLU A 89 -3.72 22.03 13.71
CA GLU A 89 -2.79 23.16 13.80
C GLU A 89 -1.95 23.35 12.53
N THR A 90 -1.86 22.30 11.69
CA THR A 90 -0.96 22.27 10.52
C THR A 90 -1.70 22.25 9.18
N ALA A 91 -2.89 21.64 9.11
CA ALA A 91 -3.63 21.45 7.88
C ALA A 91 -5.16 21.45 8.10
N SER A 92 -5.89 21.90 7.09
CA SER A 92 -7.36 21.87 7.02
C SER A 92 -7.82 21.43 5.65
N VAL A 93 -8.99 20.80 5.58
CA VAL A 93 -9.63 20.32 4.36
C VAL A 93 -11.04 20.87 4.28
N GLU A 94 -11.42 21.33 3.10
CA GLU A 94 -12.74 21.87 2.79
C GLU A 94 -13.32 21.16 1.55
N ILE A 95 -14.60 20.79 1.61
CA ILE A 95 -15.33 20.20 0.49
C ILE A 95 -16.11 21.32 -0.21
N THR A 96 -15.62 21.74 -1.37
CA THR A 96 -16.23 22.86 -2.13
C THR A 96 -17.46 22.45 -2.95
N CYS A 97 -17.64 21.16 -3.22
CA CYS A 97 -18.80 20.63 -3.94
C CYS A 97 -19.36 19.37 -3.26
N PRO A 98 -20.15 19.55 -2.18
CA PRO A 98 -20.68 18.43 -1.38
C PRO A 98 -21.57 17.45 -2.15
N GLU A 99 -22.25 17.93 -3.20
CA GLU A 99 -23.12 17.09 -4.05
C GLU A 99 -22.34 16.05 -4.87
N LEU A 100 -21.10 16.36 -5.28
CA LEU A 100 -20.26 15.45 -6.08
C LEU A 100 -19.25 14.67 -5.23
N CYS A 101 -18.87 15.21 -4.07
CA CYS A 101 -17.92 14.59 -3.15
C CYS A 101 -18.45 14.73 -1.71
N PRO A 102 -19.42 13.91 -1.29
CA PRO A 102 -20.05 14.05 0.03
C PRO A 102 -19.11 13.70 1.19
N ARG A 103 -17.95 13.09 0.91
CA ARG A 103 -16.97 12.68 1.92
C ARG A 103 -15.56 12.80 1.37
N TYR A 104 -14.70 13.45 2.15
CA TYR A 104 -13.27 13.47 1.94
C TYR A 104 -12.57 13.18 3.28
N THR A 105 -11.56 12.31 3.26
CA THR A 105 -10.76 11.97 4.45
C THR A 105 -9.28 12.17 4.14
N ALA A 106 -8.56 12.83 5.03
CA ALA A 106 -7.12 13.03 4.93
C ALA A 106 -6.44 12.61 6.24
N ARG A 107 -5.18 12.21 6.14
CA ARG A 107 -4.31 11.94 7.29
C ARG A 107 -2.93 12.54 7.00
N LEU A 108 -2.37 13.27 7.96
CA LEU A 108 -1.02 13.80 7.85
C LEU A 108 -0.01 12.74 8.32
N ILE A 109 0.93 12.39 7.47
CA ILE A 109 2.03 11.46 7.78
C ILE A 109 3.33 12.26 7.76
N ARG A 110 4.09 12.24 8.87
CA ARG A 110 5.46 12.78 8.92
C ARG A 110 6.44 11.63 8.89
N ALA A 111 7.15 11.49 7.78
CA ALA A 111 8.27 10.54 7.70
C ALA A 111 9.52 11.15 8.35
N SER A 112 10.31 10.32 9.03
CA SER A 112 11.74 10.61 9.20
C SER A 112 12.37 10.77 7.81
N PRO A 113 13.42 11.60 7.64
CA PRO A 113 14.20 11.57 6.42
C PRO A 113 14.53 10.11 6.09
N LEU A 114 14.12 9.67 4.90
CA LEU A 114 14.59 8.42 4.35
C LEU A 114 16.12 8.51 4.35
N GLY A 115 16.82 7.46 4.77
CA GLY A 115 18.27 7.37 4.59
C GLY A 115 18.63 7.71 3.13
N PRO A 116 19.88 8.15 2.86
CA PRO A 116 20.25 8.70 1.56
C PRO A 116 19.69 7.82 0.44
N ALA A 117 18.85 8.42 -0.41
CA ALA A 117 18.31 7.75 -1.57
C ALA A 117 19.49 7.14 -2.36
N PRO A 118 19.38 5.90 -2.88
CA PRO A 118 20.44 5.33 -3.70
C PRO A 118 20.76 6.31 -4.83
N THR A 119 22.02 6.73 -4.88
CA THR A 119 22.52 7.80 -5.73
C THR A 119 22.26 7.47 -7.20
N GLY A 120 21.16 7.98 -7.76
CA GLY A 120 20.69 7.52 -9.06
C GLY A 120 19.57 8.37 -9.65
N SER A 121 19.65 9.70 -9.58
CA SER A 121 19.21 10.63 -10.63
C SER A 121 19.22 12.07 -10.10
N SER A 122 19.87 12.92 -10.86
CA SER A 122 19.98 14.35 -10.63
C SER A 122 18.63 15.06 -10.76
N GLY A 123 18.22 15.73 -9.69
CA GLY A 123 17.45 16.98 -9.76
C GLY A 123 15.96 16.86 -10.03
N ASP A 124 15.16 16.73 -8.97
CA ASP A 124 14.18 17.77 -8.63
C ASP A 124 13.75 17.60 -7.17
N SER A 125 13.78 18.67 -6.37
CA SER A 125 13.22 18.62 -5.01
C SER A 125 11.70 18.81 -5.15
N PRO A 126 10.85 17.90 -4.63
CA PRO A 126 9.41 18.13 -4.72
C PRO A 126 9.06 19.42 -3.95
N PRO A 127 8.24 20.32 -4.52
CA PRO A 127 7.83 21.52 -3.81
C PRO A 127 7.05 21.12 -2.56
N SER A 128 7.31 21.81 -1.45
CA SER A 128 6.53 21.69 -0.22
C SER A 128 5.05 21.83 -0.55
N ALA A 129 4.27 20.76 -0.38
CA ALA A 129 2.83 20.77 -0.62
C ALA A 129 2.16 21.67 0.43
N SER A 130 1.89 22.92 0.07
CA SER A 130 1.08 23.85 0.84
C SER A 130 -0.39 23.60 0.50
N PHE A 131 -1.04 22.72 1.28
CA PHE A 131 -2.50 22.56 1.22
C PHE A 131 -3.16 23.65 2.07
N ARG A 132 -3.85 24.61 1.45
CA ARG A 132 -4.70 25.60 2.14
C ARG A 132 -6.12 25.56 1.57
N SER A 133 -7.08 25.16 2.39
CA SER A 133 -8.49 25.57 2.26
C SER A 133 -9.15 25.55 3.65
N THR A 134 -10.03 26.51 3.92
CA THR A 134 -10.44 26.94 5.26
C THR A 134 -11.95 26.77 5.43
N THR A 135 -12.38 25.81 6.26
CA THR A 135 -13.45 25.89 7.28
C THR A 135 -13.83 24.48 7.78
N SER A 136 -14.27 24.37 9.03
CA SER A 136 -14.18 23.17 9.88
C SER A 136 -15.39 22.22 9.82
N SER A 137 -15.15 20.92 9.60
CA SER A 137 -15.98 19.85 10.16
C SER A 137 -15.09 18.81 10.83
N THR A 138 -15.18 18.73 12.16
CA THR A 138 -14.31 17.90 13.00
C THR A 138 -14.98 16.54 13.22
N SER A 139 -14.41 15.46 12.67
CA SER A 139 -14.71 14.11 13.15
C SER A 139 -13.91 13.84 14.43
N PRO A 140 -14.46 13.14 15.43
CA PRO A 140 -13.89 13.05 16.78
C PRO A 140 -12.65 12.12 16.91
N THR A 141 -12.06 11.67 15.80
CA THR A 141 -10.92 10.74 15.79
C THR A 141 -9.67 11.41 15.21
N THR A 142 -9.41 12.64 15.62
CA THR A 142 -8.30 13.44 15.10
C THR A 142 -7.23 13.58 16.18
N CYS A 143 -6.21 12.72 16.08
CA CYS A 143 -4.85 13.19 16.21
C CYS A 143 -4.46 13.84 14.87
#